data_AF-A0A643JY57-F1
#
_entry.id   AF-A0A643JY57-F1
#
_cell.length_a   1.000
_cell.length_b   1.000
_cell.length_c   1.000
_cell.angle_alpha   90.00
_cell.angle_beta   90.00
_cell.angle_gamma   90.00
#
_symmetry.space_group_name_H-M   'P 1'
#
loop_
_entity.id
_entity.type
_entity.pdbx_description
1 polymer ?
#
loop_
_entity_poly.entity_id
_entity_poly.type
_entity_poly.pdbx_seq_one_letter_code
_entity_poly.pdbx_strand_id
1 'polypeptide(L)'
;MSSTVRRAAILSGLVALLTVATGTVSAHVKYVTPGSDPIEVLAFLVTALSNPFNLAVLGVGGLGVTIAGAAYLKLRPFPNDVRVFRRTLKSYEDLLPWLLRLAVGLPLVGAGFSGYFFSPVVEPASPVFVRLFGITVGFLLLFGFGTRLVAAFGLLSYLVGLAVEPALLLAFEYVPGFLAIALVGGGKPSADDVVASMAADDRTVYSRFDPFYRRVALPFVERTNHLEAYVPTILRLGLGITFIYLGVAQKLMEPGDALAVVAKYDLTAVVPVAPELWVVGAGLTELLVGLLLLAGAFTRAASSVSFLLFTTTLFGLPDDPVLAHISLFGLVSALLVTGGGPFSVDEALHTRSQSDTPTTEPPRSAKGD
;
A
#
# COMPACT_ATOMS: atom_id res chain seq x y z
N MET A 1 -10.37 28.22 18.28
CA MET A 1 -9.43 27.34 19.02
C MET A 1 -8.10 28.08 19.18
N SER A 2 -7.60 28.25 20.41
CA SER A 2 -6.34 28.96 20.64
C SER A 2 -5.14 28.13 20.17
N SER A 3 -4.02 28.80 19.85
CA SER A 3 -2.77 28.17 19.42
C SER A 3 -2.23 27.15 20.44
N THR A 4 -2.53 27.35 21.72
CA THR A 4 -2.20 26.43 22.82
C THR A 4 -2.99 25.13 22.76
N VAL A 5 -4.29 25.18 22.46
CA VAL A 5 -5.12 23.96 22.30
C VAL A 5 -4.68 23.15 21.09
N ARG A 6 -4.31 23.82 19.99
CA ARG A 6 -3.77 23.13 18.79
C ARG A 6 -2.42 22.46 19.05
N ARG A 7 -1.51 23.13 19.78
CA ARG A 7 -0.21 22.54 20.15
C ARG A 7 -0.36 21.38 21.13
N ALA A 8 -1.22 21.49 22.12
CA ALA A 8 -1.51 20.41 23.06
C ALA A 8 -2.15 19.20 22.36
N ALA A 9 -3.06 19.41 21.42
CA ALA A 9 -3.65 18.33 20.61
C ALA A 9 -2.62 17.64 19.71
N ILE A 10 -1.72 18.42 19.08
CA ILE A 10 -0.62 17.86 18.26
C ILE A 10 0.33 17.05 19.15
N LEU A 11 0.73 17.57 20.30
CA LEU A 11 1.65 16.89 21.21
C LEU A 11 1.02 15.60 21.78
N SER A 12 -0.25 15.66 22.18
CA SER A 12 -0.98 14.51 22.69
C SER A 12 -1.20 13.46 21.59
N GLY A 13 -1.48 13.89 20.35
CA GLY A 13 -1.56 13.01 19.19
C GLY A 13 -0.22 12.34 18.89
N LEU A 14 0.90 13.06 18.99
CA LEU A 14 2.26 12.52 18.81
C LEU A 14 2.64 11.51 19.89
N VAL A 15 2.32 11.81 21.16
CA VAL A 15 2.55 10.88 22.29
C VAL A 15 1.69 9.63 22.15
N ALA A 16 0.41 9.78 21.78
CA ALA A 16 -0.47 8.65 21.51
C ALA A 16 0.04 7.80 20.34
N LEU A 17 0.49 8.43 19.25
CA LEU A 17 1.08 7.75 18.09
C LEU A 17 2.33 6.97 18.49
N LEU A 18 3.20 7.56 19.31
CA LEU A 18 4.42 6.92 19.82
C LEU A 18 4.11 5.74 20.76
N THR A 19 3.14 5.88 21.66
CA THR A 19 2.74 4.79 22.58
C THR A 19 2.07 3.64 21.86
N VAL A 20 1.24 3.94 20.86
CA VAL A 20 0.62 2.92 19.99
C VAL A 20 1.72 2.22 19.20
N ALA A 21 2.66 2.98 18.61
CA ALA A 21 3.80 2.43 17.87
C ALA A 21 4.69 1.51 18.72
N THR A 22 4.89 1.78 20.01
CA THR A 22 5.69 0.88 20.88
C THR A 22 5.00 -0.44 21.19
N GLY A 23 3.67 -0.44 21.39
CA GLY A 23 2.91 -1.67 21.68
C GLY A 23 2.74 -2.57 20.45
N THR A 24 2.69 -1.98 19.27
CA THR A 24 2.58 -2.71 17.99
C THR A 24 3.88 -3.37 17.57
N VAL A 25 5.01 -2.77 17.92
CA VAL A 25 6.34 -3.34 17.68
C VAL A 25 6.48 -4.69 18.35
N SER A 26 6.18 -4.80 19.65
CA SER A 26 6.23 -6.07 20.41
C SER A 26 5.30 -7.18 19.89
N ALA A 27 4.28 -6.84 19.12
CA ALA A 27 3.26 -7.78 18.68
C ALA A 27 3.67 -8.51 17.36
N HIS A 28 4.33 -7.83 16.42
CA HIS A 28 4.86 -8.46 15.18
C HIS A 28 5.94 -9.49 15.48
N VAL A 29 6.74 -9.18 16.51
CA VAL A 29 7.83 -10.01 17.04
C VAL A 29 7.38 -11.43 17.28
N LYS A 30 6.26 -11.63 17.99
CA LYS A 30 5.72 -12.95 18.29
C LYS A 30 5.32 -13.77 17.06
N TYR A 31 5.09 -13.13 15.93
CA TYR A 31 4.55 -13.79 14.74
C TYR A 31 5.62 -14.37 13.80
N VAL A 32 6.79 -13.72 13.67
CA VAL A 32 7.84 -14.15 12.73
C VAL A 32 8.88 -15.05 13.40
N THR A 33 9.21 -14.76 14.66
CA THR A 33 10.20 -15.50 15.46
C THR A 33 9.73 -15.60 16.93
N PRO A 34 9.75 -16.77 17.57
CA PRO A 34 9.42 -16.84 19.00
C PRO A 34 10.50 -16.14 19.83
N GLY A 35 10.22 -14.92 20.29
CA GLY A 35 10.93 -14.16 21.33
C GLY A 35 12.46 -14.21 21.27
N SER A 36 13.08 -13.26 20.57
CA SER A 36 14.52 -13.02 20.69
C SER A 36 14.85 -12.17 21.94
N ASP A 37 16.10 -12.21 22.40
CA ASP A 37 16.54 -11.36 23.50
C ASP A 37 16.48 -9.89 23.07
N PRO A 38 15.90 -8.98 23.89
CA PRO A 38 15.85 -7.56 23.55
C PRO A 38 17.26 -7.00 23.35
N ILE A 39 17.50 -6.41 22.18
CA ILE A 39 18.76 -5.74 21.87
C ILE A 39 18.57 -4.23 21.95
N GLU A 40 19.49 -3.54 22.63
CA GLU A 40 19.47 -2.09 22.71
C GLU A 40 19.70 -1.47 21.31
N VAL A 41 18.68 -0.76 20.82
CA VAL A 41 18.66 -0.13 19.48
C VAL A 41 19.89 0.74 19.23
N LEU A 42 20.29 1.55 20.21
CA LEU A 42 21.43 2.45 20.05
C LEU A 42 22.74 1.67 19.92
N ALA A 43 22.94 0.65 20.77
CA ALA A 43 24.14 -0.19 20.70
C ALA A 43 24.20 -0.95 19.37
N PHE A 44 23.08 -1.47 18.88
CA PHE A 44 22.97 -2.11 17.57
C PHE A 44 23.35 -1.16 16.43
N LEU A 45 22.74 0.03 16.38
CA LEU A 45 23.03 1.01 15.33
C LEU A 45 24.47 1.51 15.39
N VAL A 46 25.02 1.75 16.58
CA VAL A 46 26.43 2.12 16.76
C VAL A 46 27.33 1.01 16.25
N THR A 47 27.04 -0.26 16.56
CA THR A 47 27.82 -1.40 16.08
C THR A 47 27.76 -1.50 14.55
N ALA A 48 26.56 -1.42 13.98
CA ALA A 48 26.33 -1.49 12.55
C ALA A 48 27.03 -0.35 11.79
N LEU A 49 26.94 0.88 12.30
CA LEU A 49 27.42 2.09 11.64
C LEU A 49 28.86 2.49 12.03
N SER A 50 29.47 1.87 13.04
CA SER A 50 30.90 2.08 13.34
C SER A 50 31.80 1.17 12.52
N ASN A 51 31.25 0.11 11.92
CA ASN A 51 32.00 -0.76 11.04
C ASN A 51 32.25 -0.06 9.68
N PRO A 52 33.51 0.21 9.30
CA PRO A 52 33.84 0.94 8.08
C PRO A 52 33.37 0.22 6.81
N PHE A 53 33.32 -1.12 6.83
CA PHE A 53 32.80 -1.90 5.70
C PHE A 53 31.30 -1.68 5.52
N ASN A 54 30.51 -1.75 6.61
CA ASN A 54 29.08 -1.52 6.56
C ASN A 54 28.76 -0.10 6.07
N LEU A 55 29.47 0.92 6.58
CA LEU A 55 29.34 2.29 6.10
C LEU A 55 29.69 2.43 4.62
N ALA A 56 30.76 1.79 4.16
CA ALA A 56 31.13 1.81 2.76
C ALA A 56 30.05 1.19 1.88
N VAL A 57 29.50 0.03 2.26
CA VAL A 57 28.42 -0.64 1.51
C VAL A 57 27.16 0.22 1.47
N LEU A 58 26.70 0.74 2.61
CA LEU A 58 25.52 1.61 2.69
C LEU A 58 25.72 2.91 1.91
N GLY A 59 26.90 3.53 2.06
CA GLY A 59 27.25 4.79 1.39
C GLY A 59 27.35 4.62 -0.13
N VAL A 60 28.03 3.59 -0.61
CA VAL A 60 28.12 3.27 -2.04
C VAL A 60 26.75 2.90 -2.60
N GLY A 61 25.95 2.11 -1.87
CA GLY A 61 24.59 1.76 -2.28
C GLY A 61 23.69 2.99 -2.40
N GLY A 62 23.64 3.84 -1.37
CA GLY A 62 22.85 5.06 -1.37
C GLY A 62 23.28 6.07 -2.43
N LEU A 63 24.60 6.25 -2.61
CA LEU A 63 25.15 7.08 -3.68
C LEU A 63 24.80 6.50 -5.06
N GLY A 64 24.90 5.18 -5.22
CA GLY A 64 24.55 4.47 -6.45
C GLY A 64 23.09 4.68 -6.83
N VAL A 65 22.16 4.54 -5.89
CA VAL A 65 20.73 4.81 -6.10
C VAL A 65 20.49 6.27 -6.49
N THR A 66 21.18 7.21 -5.82
CA THR A 66 21.07 8.65 -6.12
C THR A 66 21.59 8.98 -7.52
N ILE A 67 22.76 8.45 -7.89
CA ILE A 67 23.36 8.62 -9.21
C ILE A 67 22.46 7.99 -10.29
N ALA A 68 21.95 6.79 -10.05
CA ALA A 68 21.05 6.11 -10.97
C ALA A 68 19.75 6.91 -11.18
N GLY A 69 19.16 7.44 -10.11
CA GLY A 69 18.00 8.33 -10.17
C GLY A 69 18.28 9.61 -10.96
N ALA A 70 19.41 10.28 -10.69
CA ALA A 70 19.82 11.49 -11.40
C ALA A 70 20.11 11.22 -12.88
N ALA A 71 20.80 10.11 -13.19
CA ALA A 71 21.08 9.67 -14.55
C ALA A 71 19.79 9.35 -15.29
N TYR A 72 18.84 8.66 -14.66
CA TYR A 72 17.53 8.38 -15.23
C TYR A 72 16.77 9.68 -15.55
N LEU A 73 16.75 10.65 -14.63
CA LEU A 73 16.10 11.95 -14.86
C LEU A 73 16.75 12.76 -15.99
N LYS A 74 18.08 12.70 -16.11
CA LYS A 74 18.86 13.44 -17.11
C LYS A 74 18.79 12.80 -18.50
N LEU A 75 18.98 11.49 -18.57
CA LEU A 75 19.08 10.75 -19.83
C LEU A 75 17.73 10.29 -20.37
N ARG A 76 16.73 10.10 -19.49
CA ARG A 76 15.39 9.56 -19.79
C ARG A 76 15.46 8.37 -20.77
N PRO A 77 16.17 7.30 -20.40
CA PRO A 77 16.43 6.19 -21.31
C PRO A 77 15.12 5.48 -21.69
N PHE A 78 15.11 4.87 -22.88
CA PHE A 78 14.01 4.04 -23.39
C PHE A 78 12.63 4.74 -23.45
N PRO A 79 12.53 5.94 -24.06
CA PRO A 79 11.29 6.72 -24.03
C PRO A 79 10.11 6.01 -24.71
N ASN A 80 10.39 5.19 -25.73
CA ASN A 80 9.37 4.43 -26.43
C ASN A 80 8.84 3.28 -25.56
N ASP A 81 9.72 2.52 -24.93
CA ASP A 81 9.34 1.41 -24.04
C ASP A 81 8.55 1.92 -22.84
N VAL A 82 8.99 3.01 -22.22
CA VAL A 82 8.25 3.65 -21.11
C VAL A 82 6.87 4.13 -21.56
N ARG A 83 6.74 4.68 -22.79
CA ARG A 83 5.45 5.11 -23.33
C ARG A 83 4.51 3.93 -23.56
N VAL A 84 5.01 2.86 -24.19
CA VAL A 84 4.23 1.64 -24.43
C VAL A 84 3.81 1.02 -23.10
N PHE A 85 4.74 0.86 -22.15
CA PHE A 85 4.47 0.35 -20.82
C PHE A 85 3.36 1.12 -20.10
N ARG A 86 3.45 2.45 -20.05
CA ARG A 86 2.41 3.30 -19.43
C ARG A 86 1.06 3.17 -20.13
N ARG A 87 1.06 3.10 -21.46
CA ARG A 87 -0.18 2.92 -22.24
C ARG A 87 -0.82 1.56 -21.96
N THR A 88 -0.03 0.50 -21.90
CA THR A 88 -0.52 -0.85 -21.59
C THR A 88 -1.09 -0.91 -20.18
N LEU A 89 -0.36 -0.40 -19.17
CA LEU A 89 -0.86 -0.35 -17.81
C LEU A 89 -2.14 0.48 -17.68
N LYS A 90 -2.25 1.60 -18.40
CA LYS A 90 -3.47 2.40 -18.44
C LYS A 90 -4.66 1.60 -18.99
N SER A 91 -4.44 0.67 -19.91
CA SER A 91 -5.52 -0.18 -20.43
C SER A 91 -6.07 -1.18 -19.41
N TYR A 92 -5.47 -1.30 -18.22
CA TYR A 92 -5.96 -2.12 -17.11
C TYR A 92 -6.73 -1.32 -16.05
N GLU A 93 -6.97 -0.02 -16.25
CA GLU A 93 -7.73 0.82 -15.31
C GLU A 93 -9.15 0.29 -15.08
N ASP A 94 -9.77 -0.35 -16.07
CA ASP A 94 -11.09 -0.98 -15.96
C ASP A 94 -11.11 -2.20 -15.02
N LEU A 95 -9.97 -2.86 -14.84
CA LEU A 95 -9.77 -3.99 -13.93
C LEU A 95 -9.32 -3.57 -12.53
N LEU A 96 -8.98 -2.29 -12.31
CA LEU A 96 -8.57 -1.76 -11.01
C LEU A 96 -9.56 -2.09 -9.86
N PRO A 97 -10.89 -1.91 -10.01
CA PRO A 97 -11.86 -2.30 -8.98
C PRO A 97 -11.75 -3.78 -8.60
N TRP A 98 -11.56 -4.65 -9.59
CA TRP A 98 -11.42 -6.08 -9.36
C TRP A 98 -10.10 -6.43 -8.67
N LEU A 99 -8.99 -5.83 -9.12
CA LEU A 99 -7.68 -5.99 -8.49
C LEU A 99 -7.70 -5.59 -7.01
N LEU A 100 -8.30 -4.45 -6.67
CA LEU A 100 -8.41 -3.98 -5.28
C LEU A 100 -9.25 -4.94 -4.42
N ARG A 101 -10.36 -5.45 -4.97
CA ARG A 101 -11.21 -6.44 -4.29
C ARG A 101 -10.48 -7.76 -4.07
N LEU A 102 -9.65 -8.21 -5.02
CA LEU A 102 -8.79 -9.38 -4.83
C LEU A 102 -7.74 -9.11 -3.74
N ALA A 103 -7.09 -7.95 -3.78
CA ALA A 103 -6.04 -7.56 -2.85
C ALA A 103 -6.52 -7.59 -1.39
N VAL A 104 -7.74 -7.12 -1.13
CA VAL A 104 -8.30 -7.04 0.23
C VAL A 104 -9.14 -8.27 0.58
N GLY A 105 -9.94 -8.76 -0.36
CA GLY A 105 -10.91 -9.82 -0.12
C GLY A 105 -10.29 -11.20 0.08
N LEU A 106 -9.26 -11.57 -0.71
CA LEU A 106 -8.58 -12.85 -0.58
C LEU A 106 -7.94 -13.05 0.81
N PRO A 107 -7.09 -12.11 1.29
CA PRO A 107 -6.46 -12.28 2.59
C PRO A 107 -7.47 -12.19 3.75
N LEU A 108 -8.60 -11.48 3.61
CA LEU A 108 -9.69 -11.51 4.60
C LEU A 108 -10.39 -12.88 4.71
N VAL A 109 -10.66 -13.53 3.58
CA VAL A 109 -11.20 -14.89 3.60
C VAL A 109 -10.18 -15.82 4.25
N GLY A 110 -8.90 -15.69 3.88
CA GLY A 110 -7.80 -16.44 4.48
C GLY A 110 -7.70 -16.23 6.00
N ALA A 111 -7.75 -14.97 6.45
CA ALA A 111 -7.76 -14.58 7.85
C ALA A 111 -8.92 -15.23 8.62
N GLY A 112 -10.14 -15.18 8.04
CA GLY A 112 -11.31 -15.81 8.62
C GLY A 112 -11.16 -17.33 8.78
N PHE A 113 -10.57 -18.03 7.82
CA PHE A 113 -10.31 -19.48 7.94
C PHE A 113 -9.19 -19.79 8.94
N SER A 114 -8.17 -18.95 9.00
CA SER A 114 -7.04 -19.09 9.93
C SER A 114 -7.36 -18.65 11.36
N GLY A 115 -8.48 -17.94 11.58
CA GLY A 115 -8.97 -17.54 12.89
C GLY A 115 -8.40 -16.23 13.44
N TYR A 116 -7.64 -15.47 12.64
CA TYR A 116 -7.11 -14.15 13.01
C TYR A 116 -7.89 -13.03 12.31
N PHE A 117 -7.85 -11.81 12.86
CA PHE A 117 -8.74 -10.73 12.41
C PHE A 117 -8.31 -10.05 11.11
N PHE A 118 -7.18 -9.34 11.14
CA PHE A 118 -6.55 -8.71 9.96
C PHE A 118 -5.05 -8.98 9.96
N SER A 119 -4.44 -8.88 11.14
CA SER A 119 -3.09 -9.34 11.40
C SER A 119 -3.15 -10.70 12.10
N PRO A 120 -2.31 -11.66 11.70
CA PRO A 120 -2.11 -12.93 12.40
C PRO A 120 -1.69 -12.81 13.87
N VAL A 121 -1.16 -11.66 14.25
CA VAL A 121 -0.80 -11.33 15.63
C VAL A 121 -2.03 -11.17 16.54
N VAL A 122 -3.18 -10.86 15.94
CA VAL A 122 -4.42 -10.57 16.67
C VAL A 122 -5.39 -11.73 16.49
N GLU A 123 -5.39 -12.62 17.48
CA GLU A 123 -6.25 -13.79 17.59
C GLU A 123 -7.28 -13.60 18.71
N PRO A 124 -8.51 -13.17 18.39
CA PRO A 124 -9.57 -13.00 19.36
C PRO A 124 -9.98 -14.32 20.04
N ALA A 125 -10.35 -14.24 21.31
CA ALA A 125 -10.78 -15.40 22.12
C ALA A 125 -12.00 -16.16 21.56
N SER A 126 -12.77 -15.56 20.65
CA SER A 126 -13.86 -16.21 19.94
C SER A 126 -13.57 -16.29 18.43
N PRO A 127 -12.94 -17.39 17.97
CA PRO A 127 -12.58 -17.56 16.56
C PRO A 127 -13.79 -17.58 15.62
N VAL A 128 -14.99 -17.90 16.13
CA VAL A 128 -16.21 -17.98 15.33
C VAL A 128 -16.61 -16.62 14.77
N PHE A 129 -16.55 -15.55 15.55
CA PHE A 129 -16.91 -14.22 15.07
C PHE A 129 -15.94 -13.72 14.01
N VAL A 130 -14.65 -13.93 14.23
CA VAL A 130 -13.58 -13.57 13.30
C VAL A 130 -13.73 -14.33 11.99
N ARG A 131 -14.03 -15.62 12.07
CA ARG A 131 -14.28 -16.47 10.92
C ARG A 131 -15.47 -16.00 10.11
N LEU A 132 -16.62 -15.76 10.76
CA LEU A 132 -17.82 -15.27 10.09
C LEU A 132 -17.56 -13.90 9.46
N PHE A 133 -16.94 -12.97 10.20
CA PHE A 133 -16.57 -11.65 9.69
C PHE A 133 -15.65 -11.75 8.46
N GLY A 134 -14.49 -12.39 8.59
CA GLY A 134 -13.47 -12.43 7.54
C GLY A 134 -13.97 -13.13 6.28
N ILE A 135 -14.67 -14.26 6.42
CA ILE A 135 -15.26 -14.97 5.30
C ILE A 135 -16.38 -14.14 4.66
N THR A 136 -17.30 -13.57 5.43
CA THR A 136 -18.42 -12.81 4.85
C THR A 136 -17.94 -11.53 4.16
N VAL A 137 -17.15 -10.69 4.84
CA VAL A 137 -16.63 -9.45 4.26
C VAL A 137 -15.73 -9.74 3.06
N GLY A 138 -14.80 -10.68 3.21
CA GLY A 138 -13.90 -11.08 2.14
C GLY A 138 -14.65 -11.63 0.92
N PHE A 139 -15.59 -12.56 1.12
CA PHE A 139 -16.39 -13.13 0.03
C PHE A 139 -17.25 -12.08 -0.66
N LEU A 140 -17.92 -11.20 0.08
CA LEU A 140 -18.76 -10.16 -0.52
C LEU A 140 -17.94 -9.16 -1.35
N LEU A 141 -16.71 -8.85 -0.93
CA LEU A 141 -15.78 -8.05 -1.74
C LEU A 141 -15.34 -8.80 -3.00
N LEU A 142 -14.96 -10.07 -2.89
CA LEU A 142 -14.52 -10.88 -4.04
C LEU A 142 -15.64 -11.05 -5.07
N PHE A 143 -16.85 -11.34 -4.59
CA PHE A 143 -18.06 -11.42 -5.42
C PHE A 143 -18.45 -10.04 -5.97
N GLY A 144 -18.08 -8.97 -5.26
CA GLY A 144 -18.36 -7.59 -5.63
C GLY A 144 -19.84 -7.26 -5.45
N PHE A 145 -20.39 -7.56 -4.27
CA PHE A 145 -21.79 -7.29 -3.92
C PHE A 145 -21.87 -6.32 -2.75
N GLY A 146 -22.58 -5.21 -2.94
CA GLY A 146 -22.63 -4.11 -1.97
C GLY A 146 -21.24 -3.52 -1.72
N THR A 147 -20.36 -3.53 -2.72
CA THR A 147 -18.90 -3.38 -2.56
C THR A 147 -18.52 -2.17 -1.70
N ARG A 148 -19.12 -1.01 -1.96
CA ARG A 148 -18.82 0.23 -1.23
C ARG A 148 -19.24 0.15 0.24
N LEU A 149 -20.40 -0.45 0.52
CA LEU A 149 -20.90 -0.64 1.89
C LEU A 149 -20.05 -1.65 2.65
N VAL A 150 -19.69 -2.75 2.00
CA VAL A 150 -18.84 -3.80 2.58
C VAL A 150 -17.44 -3.27 2.86
N ALA A 151 -16.86 -2.46 1.96
CA ALA A 151 -15.58 -1.82 2.19
C ALA A 151 -15.64 -0.79 3.34
N ALA A 152 -16.70 0.01 3.43
CA ALA A 152 -16.90 0.92 4.55
C ALA A 152 -17.06 0.18 5.89
N PHE A 153 -17.80 -0.93 5.89
CA PHE A 153 -17.97 -1.79 7.07
C PHE A 153 -16.65 -2.46 7.48
N GLY A 154 -15.88 -2.96 6.51
CA GLY A 154 -14.55 -3.52 6.74
C GLY A 154 -13.58 -2.49 7.32
N LEU A 155 -13.56 -1.27 6.77
CA LEU A 155 -12.77 -0.16 7.28
C LEU A 155 -13.17 0.21 8.71
N LEU A 156 -14.47 0.37 8.99
CA LEU A 156 -14.95 0.68 10.33
C LEU A 156 -14.54 -0.41 11.32
N SER A 157 -14.69 -1.67 10.94
CA SER A 157 -14.30 -2.82 11.76
C SER A 157 -12.80 -2.83 12.03
N TYR A 158 -11.97 -2.52 11.03
CA TYR A 158 -10.53 -2.36 11.19
C TYR A 158 -10.21 -1.21 12.17
N LEU A 159 -10.83 -0.04 12.02
CA LEU A 159 -10.55 1.12 12.88
C LEU A 159 -10.99 0.89 14.33
N VAL A 160 -12.14 0.23 14.54
CA VAL A 160 -12.60 -0.19 15.87
C VAL A 160 -11.63 -1.21 16.47
N GLY A 161 -11.21 -2.20 15.67
CA GLY A 161 -10.21 -3.17 16.09
C GLY A 161 -8.90 -2.49 16.48
N LEU A 162 -8.42 -1.53 15.68
CA LEU A 162 -7.17 -0.82 15.91
C LEU A 162 -7.20 0.00 17.20
N ALA A 163 -8.37 0.56 17.54
CA ALA A 163 -8.56 1.30 18.79
C ALA A 163 -8.45 0.42 20.05
N VAL A 164 -8.69 -0.89 19.92
CA VAL A 164 -8.63 -1.87 21.01
C VAL A 164 -7.29 -2.63 20.99
N GLU A 165 -6.85 -3.03 19.81
CA GLU A 165 -5.65 -3.81 19.54
C GLU A 165 -4.72 -3.01 18.63
N PRO A 166 -3.81 -2.21 19.22
CA PRO A 166 -2.83 -1.43 18.47
C PRO A 166 -2.11 -2.26 17.42
N ALA A 167 -1.75 -3.51 17.74
CA ALA A 167 -0.98 -4.43 16.90
C ALA A 167 -1.47 -4.54 15.45
N LEU A 168 -2.74 -4.22 15.19
CA LEU A 168 -3.30 -4.10 13.85
C LEU A 168 -2.60 -3.05 12.97
N LEU A 169 -1.80 -2.12 13.48
CA LEU A 169 -0.96 -1.24 12.64
C LEU A 169 -0.04 -2.01 11.69
N LEU A 170 0.29 -3.26 12.00
CA LEU A 170 1.05 -4.13 11.10
C LEU A 170 0.30 -4.44 9.80
N ALA A 171 -1.02 -4.35 9.85
CA ALA A 171 -1.94 -4.55 8.73
C ALA A 171 -2.53 -3.21 8.27
N PHE A 172 -1.77 -2.11 8.39
CA PHE A 172 -2.26 -0.76 8.06
C PHE A 172 -2.68 -0.61 6.60
N GLU A 173 -2.19 -1.47 5.70
CA GLU A 173 -2.55 -1.46 4.28
C GLU A 173 -4.03 -1.76 4.02
N TYR A 174 -4.76 -2.34 4.98
CA TYR A 174 -6.21 -2.48 4.86
C TYR A 174 -6.93 -1.12 4.83
N VAL A 175 -6.40 -0.08 5.51
CA VAL A 175 -6.98 1.26 5.49
C VAL A 175 -7.04 1.86 4.08
N PRO A 176 -5.91 2.04 3.36
CA PRO A 176 -5.96 2.54 1.99
C PRO A 176 -6.66 1.55 1.04
N GLY A 177 -6.58 0.23 1.28
CA GLY A 177 -7.28 -0.77 0.47
C GLY A 177 -8.79 -0.63 0.52
N PHE A 178 -9.38 -0.58 1.72
CA PHE A 178 -10.82 -0.36 1.87
C PHE A 178 -11.26 1.02 1.38
N LEU A 179 -10.50 2.07 1.65
CA LEU A 179 -10.79 3.41 1.14
C LEU A 179 -10.81 3.44 -0.39
N ALA A 180 -9.81 2.82 -1.04
CA ALA A 180 -9.75 2.72 -2.49
C ALA A 180 -10.97 1.97 -3.04
N ILE A 181 -11.34 0.83 -2.45
CA ILE A 181 -12.54 0.07 -2.86
C ILE A 181 -13.83 0.89 -2.65
N ALA A 182 -13.94 1.64 -1.55
CA ALA A 182 -15.12 2.46 -1.27
C ALA A 182 -15.30 3.60 -2.29
N LEU A 183 -14.19 4.14 -2.80
CA LEU A 183 -14.19 5.20 -3.82
C LEU A 183 -14.45 4.69 -5.23
N VAL A 184 -13.78 3.60 -5.63
CA VAL A 184 -13.92 2.99 -6.96
C VAL A 184 -15.25 2.22 -7.08
N GLY A 185 -15.63 1.46 -6.06
CA GLY A 185 -16.81 0.59 -6.07
C GLY A 185 -16.56 -0.79 -6.66
N GLY A 186 -17.64 -1.48 -7.05
CA GLY A 186 -17.59 -2.88 -7.51
C GLY A 186 -16.85 -3.07 -8.84
N GLY A 187 -17.07 -2.15 -9.78
CA GLY A 187 -16.50 -2.18 -11.13
C GLY A 187 -16.71 -3.51 -11.85
N LYS A 188 -15.84 -3.86 -12.79
CA LYS A 188 -15.99 -5.08 -13.60
C LYS A 188 -14.82 -6.05 -13.39
N PRO A 189 -15.07 -7.37 -13.31
CA PRO A 189 -16.38 -8.04 -13.20
C PRO A 189 -16.92 -8.04 -11.75
N SER A 190 -18.20 -7.72 -11.51
CA SER A 190 -18.81 -7.80 -10.18
C SER A 190 -20.31 -8.09 -10.22
N ALA A 191 -20.85 -8.60 -9.11
CA ALA A 191 -22.30 -8.75 -8.95
C ALA A 191 -23.01 -7.38 -8.97
N ASP A 192 -22.39 -6.35 -8.41
CA ASP A 192 -22.87 -4.97 -8.45
C ASP A 192 -23.06 -4.48 -9.90
N ASP A 193 -22.13 -4.81 -10.80
CA ASP A 193 -22.22 -4.46 -12.23
C ASP A 193 -23.37 -5.19 -12.94
N VAL A 194 -23.60 -6.47 -12.62
CA VAL A 194 -24.73 -7.25 -13.17
C VAL A 194 -26.05 -6.67 -12.69
N VAL A 195 -26.19 -6.41 -11.38
CA VAL A 195 -27.41 -5.83 -10.80
C VAL A 195 -27.67 -4.43 -11.35
N ALA A 196 -26.61 -3.60 -11.47
CA ALA A 196 -26.69 -2.27 -12.07
C ALA A 196 -27.15 -2.32 -13.53
N SER A 197 -26.60 -3.24 -14.32
CA SER A 197 -26.98 -3.45 -15.72
C SER A 197 -28.44 -3.88 -15.86
N MET A 198 -28.91 -4.79 -15.00
CA MET A 198 -30.31 -5.19 -14.97
C MET A 198 -31.23 -4.02 -14.59
N ALA A 199 -30.85 -3.20 -13.61
CA ALA A 199 -31.64 -2.05 -13.15
C ALA A 199 -31.72 -0.91 -14.18
N ALA A 200 -30.67 -0.75 -14.98
CA ALA A 200 -30.59 0.25 -16.04
C ALA A 200 -31.44 -0.12 -17.28
N ASP A 201 -31.65 -1.41 -17.56
CA ASP A 201 -32.47 -1.85 -18.69
C ASP A 201 -33.96 -1.93 -18.30
N ASP A 202 -34.76 -0.98 -18.82
CA ASP A 202 -36.21 -0.88 -18.60
C ASP A 202 -37.01 -2.12 -19.07
N ARG A 203 -36.39 -3.00 -19.87
CA ARG A 203 -37.01 -4.25 -20.33
C ARG A 203 -36.98 -5.35 -19.27
N THR A 204 -36.09 -5.25 -18.27
CA THR A 204 -35.98 -6.27 -17.22
C THR A 204 -37.14 -6.19 -16.23
N VAL A 205 -37.42 -7.29 -15.54
CA VAL A 205 -38.38 -7.30 -14.42
C VAL A 205 -37.80 -6.51 -13.23
N TYR A 206 -36.48 -6.58 -13.02
CA TYR A 206 -35.81 -5.94 -11.90
C TYR A 206 -35.94 -4.41 -11.92
N SER A 207 -35.82 -3.78 -13.09
CA SER A 207 -35.95 -2.32 -13.24
C SER A 207 -37.34 -1.78 -12.86
N ARG A 208 -38.39 -2.61 -12.96
CA ARG A 208 -39.77 -2.24 -12.56
C ARG A 208 -39.96 -2.15 -11.05
N PHE A 209 -39.21 -2.96 -10.30
CA PHE A 209 -39.29 -3.02 -8.84
C PHE A 209 -38.13 -2.31 -8.14
N ASP A 210 -37.12 -1.87 -8.89
CA ASP A 210 -35.83 -1.41 -8.38
C ASP A 210 -35.97 -0.55 -7.10
N PRO A 211 -35.69 -1.14 -5.93
CA PRO A 211 -35.94 -0.45 -4.67
C PRO A 211 -34.80 0.51 -4.31
N PHE A 212 -33.62 0.35 -4.90
CA PHE A 212 -32.38 0.93 -4.35
C PHE A 212 -31.46 1.56 -5.40
N TYR A 213 -31.30 0.97 -6.58
CA TYR A 213 -30.27 1.39 -7.53
C TYR A 213 -30.51 2.80 -8.07
N ARG A 214 -31.70 3.09 -8.60
CA ARG A 214 -32.08 4.42 -9.11
C ARG A 214 -32.18 5.49 -8.02
N ARG A 215 -32.62 5.12 -6.82
CA ARG A 215 -32.91 6.08 -5.74
C ARG A 215 -31.69 6.43 -4.89
N VAL A 216 -30.79 5.48 -4.68
CA VAL A 216 -29.69 5.63 -3.72
C VAL A 216 -28.34 5.45 -4.40
N ALA A 217 -28.14 4.34 -5.12
CA ALA A 217 -26.81 4.01 -5.65
C ALA A 217 -26.36 4.99 -6.74
N LEU A 218 -27.20 5.27 -7.75
CA LEU A 218 -26.86 6.15 -8.86
C LEU A 218 -26.51 7.59 -8.41
N PRO A 219 -27.36 8.30 -7.63
CA PRO A 219 -27.03 9.64 -7.16
C PRO A 219 -25.77 9.70 -6.30
N PHE A 220 -25.51 8.63 -5.52
CA PHE A 220 -24.31 8.54 -4.71
C PHE A 220 -23.05 8.38 -5.57
N VAL A 221 -23.09 7.49 -6.57
CA VAL A 221 -21.98 7.28 -7.51
C VAL A 221 -21.69 8.57 -8.28
N GLU A 222 -22.69 9.21 -8.85
CA GLU A 222 -22.51 10.49 -9.58
C GLU A 222 -21.88 11.57 -8.70
N ARG A 223 -22.32 11.68 -7.43
CA ARG A 223 -21.77 12.64 -6.48
C ARG A 223 -20.33 12.34 -6.09
N THR A 224 -19.95 11.06 -6.02
CA THR A 224 -18.62 10.63 -5.52
C THR A 224 -17.62 10.30 -6.61
N ASN A 225 -18.03 10.26 -7.89
CA ASN A 225 -17.18 9.87 -9.02
C ASN A 225 -15.87 10.68 -9.12
N HIS A 226 -15.95 11.99 -8.82
CA HIS A 226 -14.77 12.86 -8.82
C HIS A 226 -13.69 12.46 -7.81
N LEU A 227 -14.06 11.73 -6.74
CA LEU A 227 -13.13 11.30 -5.70
C LEU A 227 -12.27 10.11 -6.13
N GLU A 228 -12.67 9.37 -7.17
CA GLU A 228 -11.90 8.25 -7.72
C GLU A 228 -10.50 8.71 -8.19
N ALA A 229 -10.38 9.95 -8.65
CA ALA A 229 -9.10 10.55 -9.02
C ALA A 229 -8.06 10.56 -7.87
N TYR A 230 -8.50 10.50 -6.61
CA TYR A 230 -7.62 10.48 -5.44
C TYR A 230 -7.20 9.08 -4.98
N VAL A 231 -7.75 8.01 -5.58
CA VAL A 231 -7.36 6.62 -5.26
C VAL A 231 -5.85 6.41 -5.30
N PRO A 232 -5.09 6.88 -6.32
CA PRO A 232 -3.64 6.70 -6.35
C PRO A 232 -2.96 7.44 -5.19
N THR A 233 -3.49 8.59 -4.77
CA THR A 233 -2.96 9.34 -3.63
C THR A 233 -3.17 8.56 -2.33
N ILE A 234 -4.36 8.02 -2.11
CA ILE A 234 -4.69 7.23 -0.92
C ILE A 234 -3.80 5.99 -0.84
N LEU A 235 -3.64 5.27 -1.94
CA LEU A 235 -2.79 4.09 -2.01
C LEU A 235 -1.32 4.44 -1.74
N ARG A 236 -0.81 5.53 -2.34
CA ARG A 236 0.55 6.02 -2.10
C ARG A 236 0.80 6.39 -0.64
N LEU A 237 -0.13 7.15 -0.05
CA LEU A 237 0.00 7.58 1.34
C LEU A 237 -0.04 6.38 2.29
N GLY A 238 -1.01 5.49 2.09
CA GLY A 238 -1.16 4.31 2.92
C GLY A 238 0.02 3.36 2.84
N LEU A 239 0.43 2.98 1.61
CA LEU A 239 1.60 2.12 1.41
C LEU A 239 2.90 2.80 1.85
N GLY A 240 3.04 4.10 1.61
CA GLY A 240 4.20 4.87 2.06
C GLY A 240 4.34 4.84 3.58
N ILE A 241 3.24 5.05 4.31
CA ILE A 241 3.20 4.92 5.77
C ILE A 241 3.54 3.49 6.20
N THR A 242 2.94 2.48 5.57
CA THR A 242 3.22 1.06 5.89
C THR A 242 4.71 0.74 5.73
N PHE A 243 5.33 1.12 4.61
CA PHE A 243 6.76 0.88 4.37
C PHE A 243 7.67 1.60 5.37
N ILE A 244 7.35 2.86 5.72
CA ILE A 244 8.11 3.59 6.74
C ILE A 244 7.96 2.91 8.10
N TYR A 245 6.75 2.49 8.45
CA TYR A 245 6.48 1.82 9.71
C TYR A 245 7.19 0.47 9.79
N LEU A 246 7.15 -0.36 8.75
CA LEU A 246 7.89 -1.62 8.69
C LEU A 246 9.41 -1.39 8.75
N GLY A 247 9.93 -0.50 7.90
CA GLY A 247 11.37 -0.25 7.83
C GLY A 247 11.95 0.34 9.10
N VAL A 248 11.24 1.28 9.75
CA VAL A 248 11.72 1.89 10.99
C VAL A 248 11.36 1.05 12.19
N ALA A 249 10.08 0.75 12.40
CA ALA A 249 9.61 0.16 13.63
C ALA A 249 9.96 -1.33 13.73
N GLN A 250 9.89 -2.09 12.62
CA GLN A 250 10.11 -3.55 12.63
C GLN A 250 11.55 -3.96 12.31
N LYS A 251 12.32 -3.12 11.61
CA LYS A 251 13.73 -3.43 11.30
C LYS A 251 14.69 -2.67 12.20
N LEU A 252 14.58 -1.34 12.25
CA LEU A 252 15.58 -0.51 12.94
C LEU A 252 15.33 -0.40 14.45
N MET A 253 14.07 -0.38 14.88
CA MET A 253 13.71 -0.24 16.30
C MET A 253 13.55 -1.58 17.04
N GLU A 254 13.51 -2.70 16.31
CA GLU A 254 13.45 -4.04 16.90
C GLU A 254 14.56 -4.95 16.33
N PRO A 255 15.84 -4.61 16.59
CA PRO A 255 16.96 -5.30 15.96
C PRO A 255 17.10 -6.76 16.41
N GLY A 256 16.64 -7.12 17.61
CA GLY A 256 16.66 -8.50 18.10
C GLY A 256 15.93 -9.44 17.15
N ASP A 257 14.67 -9.14 16.86
CA ASP A 257 13.85 -10.01 16.01
C ASP A 257 14.24 -9.90 14.54
N ALA A 258 14.65 -8.72 14.09
CA ALA A 258 15.17 -8.56 12.73
C ALA A 258 16.43 -9.41 12.51
N LEU A 259 17.34 -9.49 13.49
CA LEU A 259 18.51 -10.38 13.45
C LEU A 259 18.12 -11.86 13.59
N ALA A 260 17.12 -12.18 14.40
CA ALA A 260 16.60 -13.54 14.52
C ALA A 260 16.04 -14.04 13.19
N VAL A 261 15.39 -13.18 12.39
CA VAL A 261 14.97 -13.48 11.02
C VAL A 261 16.16 -13.77 10.12
N VAL A 262 17.22 -12.94 10.18
CA VAL A 262 18.45 -13.15 9.39
C VAL A 262 19.06 -14.52 9.72
N ALA A 263 19.12 -14.88 11.01
CA ALA A 263 19.66 -16.16 11.47
C ALA A 263 18.77 -17.35 11.09
N LYS A 264 17.45 -17.22 11.28
CA LYS A 264 16.46 -18.27 10.97
C LYS A 264 16.54 -18.73 9.51
N TYR A 265 16.72 -17.79 8.60
CA TYR A 265 16.74 -18.04 7.16
C TYR A 265 18.14 -18.04 6.55
N ASP A 266 19.19 -17.98 7.38
CA ASP A 266 20.61 -17.94 6.96
C ASP A 266 20.86 -16.97 5.79
N LEU A 267 20.34 -15.74 5.89
CA LEU A 267 20.41 -14.77 4.78
C LEU A 267 21.87 -14.42 4.43
N THR A 268 22.78 -14.61 5.39
CA THR A 268 24.23 -14.46 5.19
C THR A 268 24.82 -15.45 4.20
N ALA A 269 24.19 -16.60 3.94
CA ALA A 269 24.59 -17.52 2.89
C ALA A 269 24.24 -17.00 1.49
N VAL A 270 23.20 -16.16 1.36
CA VAL A 270 22.75 -15.60 0.07
C VAL A 270 23.62 -14.40 -0.32
N VAL A 271 23.81 -13.46 0.60
CA VAL A 271 24.75 -12.35 0.45
C VAL A 271 25.66 -12.34 1.67
N PRO A 272 26.97 -12.60 1.50
CA PRO A 272 27.92 -12.79 2.60
C PRO A 272 28.34 -11.44 3.20
N VAL A 273 27.39 -10.81 3.89
CA VAL A 273 27.57 -9.57 4.66
C VAL A 273 27.13 -9.78 6.09
N ALA A 274 27.54 -8.88 6.98
CA ALA A 274 27.18 -8.96 8.40
C ALA A 274 25.65 -8.90 8.60
N PRO A 275 25.06 -9.64 9.56
CA PRO A 275 23.63 -9.62 9.84
C PRO A 275 23.04 -8.23 10.09
N GLU A 276 23.79 -7.34 10.74
CA GLU A 276 23.38 -5.97 10.99
C GLU A 276 23.20 -5.17 9.70
N LEU A 277 24.03 -5.45 8.68
CA LEU A 277 23.94 -4.81 7.38
C LEU A 277 22.70 -5.26 6.60
N TRP A 278 22.27 -6.52 6.78
CA TRP A 278 20.99 -7.00 6.25
C TRP A 278 19.81 -6.24 6.86
N VAL A 279 19.78 -6.12 8.20
CA VAL A 279 18.70 -5.44 8.92
C VAL A 279 18.65 -3.95 8.59
N VAL A 280 19.80 -3.25 8.69
CA VAL A 280 19.87 -1.81 8.40
C VAL A 280 19.61 -1.54 6.93
N GLY A 281 20.18 -2.34 6.02
CA GLY A 281 19.95 -2.20 4.59
C GLY A 281 18.48 -2.36 4.21
N ALA A 282 17.81 -3.41 4.73
CA ALA A 282 16.39 -3.63 4.51
C ALA A 282 15.55 -2.47 5.08
N GLY A 283 15.80 -2.07 6.33
CA GLY A 283 15.07 -0.96 6.97
C GLY A 283 15.22 0.37 6.23
N LEU A 284 16.44 0.71 5.80
CA LEU A 284 16.68 1.92 5.00
C LEU A 284 16.06 1.84 3.59
N THR A 285 16.05 0.65 2.97
CA THR A 285 15.41 0.46 1.66
C THR A 285 13.90 0.62 1.74
N GLU A 286 13.26 0.00 2.73
CA GLU A 286 11.82 0.15 2.99
C GLU A 286 11.47 1.61 3.33
N LEU A 287 12.26 2.27 4.18
CA LEU A 287 12.10 3.69 4.48
C LEU A 287 12.18 4.56 3.22
N LEU A 288 13.18 4.35 2.36
CA LEU A 288 13.35 5.11 1.12
C LEU A 288 12.16 4.89 0.19
N VAL A 289 11.74 3.64 -0.03
CA VAL A 289 10.57 3.31 -0.84
C VAL A 289 9.31 3.99 -0.29
N GLY A 290 9.12 3.93 1.03
CA GLY A 290 7.99 4.57 1.69
C GLY A 290 7.98 6.09 1.49
N LEU A 291 9.13 6.75 1.64
CA LEU A 291 9.26 8.20 1.40
C LEU A 291 9.01 8.58 -0.07
N LEU A 292 9.50 7.78 -1.02
CA LEU A 292 9.25 7.99 -2.45
C LEU A 292 7.76 7.87 -2.79
N LEU A 293 7.07 6.86 -2.23
CA LEU A 293 5.63 6.70 -2.40
C LEU A 293 4.84 7.86 -1.78
N LEU A 294 5.18 8.27 -0.55
CA LEU A 294 4.55 9.44 0.11
C LEU A 294 4.67 10.70 -0.74
N ALA A 295 5.87 11.00 -1.22
CA ALA A 295 6.11 12.14 -2.11
C ALA A 295 5.44 11.97 -3.49
N GLY A 296 5.14 10.73 -3.89
CA GLY A 296 4.74 10.42 -5.25
C GLY A 296 5.85 10.73 -6.25
N ALA A 297 7.10 10.43 -5.86
CA ALA A 297 8.27 10.54 -6.69
C ALA A 297 8.68 9.16 -7.18
N PHE A 298 8.87 9.00 -8.49
CA PHE A 298 9.17 7.72 -9.12
C PHE A 298 8.15 6.63 -8.77
N THR A 299 6.85 6.97 -8.68
CA THR A 299 5.80 6.11 -8.10
C THR A 299 5.79 4.70 -8.68
N ARG A 300 5.86 4.58 -10.02
CA ARG A 300 5.87 3.27 -10.68
C ARG A 300 7.17 2.50 -10.40
N ALA A 301 8.32 3.17 -10.36
CA ALA A 301 9.57 2.50 -10.03
C ALA A 301 9.62 2.06 -8.56
N ALA A 302 9.18 2.91 -7.63
CA ALA A 302 9.06 2.56 -6.22
C ALA A 302 8.07 1.40 -6.01
N SER A 303 6.96 1.38 -6.75
CA SER A 303 6.00 0.27 -6.73
C SER A 303 6.60 -1.01 -7.34
N SER A 304 7.39 -0.92 -8.41
CA SER A 304 8.13 -2.07 -8.96
C SER A 304 9.15 -2.62 -7.97
N VAL A 305 9.93 -1.75 -7.29
CA VAL A 305 10.87 -2.17 -6.25
C VAL A 305 10.11 -2.85 -5.11
N SER A 306 8.99 -2.28 -4.66
CA SER A 306 8.12 -2.87 -3.64
C SER A 306 7.64 -4.26 -4.04
N PHE A 307 7.14 -4.41 -5.27
CA PHE A 307 6.67 -5.69 -5.81
C PHE A 307 7.80 -6.73 -5.83
N LEU A 308 9.01 -6.32 -6.23
CA LEU A 308 10.18 -7.20 -6.25
C LEU A 308 10.59 -7.59 -4.83
N LEU A 309 10.62 -6.65 -3.87
CA LEU A 309 10.91 -6.95 -2.46
C LEU A 309 9.95 -8.01 -1.92
N PHE A 310 8.64 -7.82 -2.10
CA PHE A 310 7.66 -8.80 -1.65
C PHE A 310 7.79 -10.14 -2.39
N THR A 311 8.18 -10.13 -3.67
CA THR A 311 8.43 -11.37 -4.43
C THR A 311 9.63 -12.11 -3.83
N THR A 312 10.71 -11.39 -3.54
CA THR A 312 11.91 -11.98 -2.94
C THR A 312 11.62 -12.52 -1.55
N THR A 313 10.84 -11.85 -0.70
CA THR A 313 10.47 -12.39 0.62
C THR A 313 9.54 -13.59 0.50
N LEU A 314 8.52 -13.50 -0.35
CA LEU A 314 7.53 -14.57 -0.53
C LEU A 314 8.15 -15.90 -1.00
N PHE A 315 9.10 -15.84 -1.93
CA PHE A 315 9.76 -17.04 -2.46
C PHE A 315 11.08 -17.37 -1.76
N GLY A 316 11.66 -16.41 -1.05
CA GLY A 316 12.92 -16.59 -0.32
C GLY A 316 12.73 -17.14 1.10
N LEU A 317 11.56 -16.95 1.70
CA LEU A 317 11.27 -17.34 3.08
C LEU A 317 10.21 -18.47 3.10
N PRO A 318 10.60 -19.74 3.32
CA PRO A 318 9.71 -20.89 3.10
C PRO A 318 8.48 -20.97 4.02
N ASP A 319 8.57 -20.42 5.22
CA ASP A 319 7.48 -20.42 6.21
C ASP A 319 6.82 -19.04 6.37
N ASP A 320 7.10 -18.10 5.45
CA ASP A 320 6.49 -16.78 5.48
C ASP A 320 5.04 -16.84 4.99
N PRO A 321 4.07 -16.35 5.77
CA PRO A 321 2.66 -16.51 5.49
C PRO A 321 2.27 -15.64 4.30
N VAL A 322 2.14 -16.31 3.15
CA VAL A 322 1.76 -15.74 1.83
C VAL A 322 0.57 -14.78 1.95
N LEU A 323 -0.45 -15.16 2.72
CA LEU A 323 -1.68 -14.39 2.90
C LEU A 323 -1.43 -12.99 3.47
N ALA A 324 -0.42 -12.80 4.31
CA ALA A 324 -0.10 -11.51 4.91
C ALA A 324 0.46 -10.49 3.89
N HIS A 325 0.93 -10.96 2.73
CA HIS A 325 1.54 -10.12 1.70
C HIS A 325 0.61 -9.83 0.51
N ILE A 326 -0.46 -10.61 0.31
CA ILE A 326 -1.36 -10.47 -0.84
C ILE A 326 -1.97 -9.06 -0.94
N SER A 327 -2.35 -8.48 0.20
CA SER A 327 -2.86 -7.11 0.29
C SER A 327 -1.84 -6.12 -0.28
N LEU A 328 -0.62 -6.14 0.26
CA LEU A 328 0.47 -5.27 -0.18
C LEU A 328 0.78 -5.45 -1.67
N PHE A 329 0.90 -6.69 -2.16
CA PHE A 329 1.10 -7.01 -3.58
C PHE A 329 0.03 -6.40 -4.48
N GLY A 330 -1.23 -6.56 -4.10
CA GLY A 330 -2.36 -6.04 -4.88
C GLY A 330 -2.39 -4.51 -4.91
N LEU A 331 -2.09 -3.85 -3.79
CA LEU A 331 -2.08 -2.39 -3.70
C LEU A 331 -0.88 -1.77 -4.45
N VAL A 332 0.32 -2.38 -4.40
CA VAL A 332 1.45 -1.90 -5.22
C VAL A 332 1.20 -2.14 -6.71
N SER A 333 0.52 -3.23 -7.07
CA SER A 333 0.09 -3.50 -8.44
C SER A 333 -0.94 -2.48 -8.92
N ALA A 334 -1.87 -2.07 -8.06
CA ALA A 334 -2.79 -0.97 -8.33
C ALA A 334 -2.04 0.35 -8.59
N LEU A 335 -1.00 0.67 -7.80
CA LEU A 335 -0.15 1.84 -8.06
C LEU A 335 0.68 1.76 -9.34
N LEU A 336 1.07 0.56 -9.78
CA LEU A 336 1.69 0.39 -11.10
C LEU A 336 0.72 0.82 -12.20
N VAL A 337 -0.53 0.34 -12.13
CA VAL A 337 -1.61 0.72 -13.06
C VAL A 337 -1.85 2.22 -13.02
N THR A 338 -2.20 2.77 -11.86
CA THR A 338 -2.66 4.15 -11.73
C THR A 338 -1.53 5.19 -11.79
N GLY A 339 -0.31 4.84 -11.42
CA GLY A 339 0.79 5.78 -11.26
C GLY A 339 0.62 6.74 -10.07
N GLY A 340 1.23 7.92 -10.15
CA GLY A 340 1.30 8.90 -9.05
C GLY A 340 -0.02 9.60 -8.71
N GLY A 341 -0.88 9.83 -9.71
CA GLY A 341 -2.12 10.60 -9.54
C GLY A 341 -1.90 12.02 -9.01
N PRO A 342 -2.98 12.68 -8.53
CA PRO A 342 -2.93 14.03 -7.98
C PRO A 342 -1.93 14.17 -6.82
N PHE A 343 -1.42 15.39 -6.63
CA PHE A 343 -0.47 15.74 -5.55
C PHE A 343 0.85 14.96 -5.54
N SER A 344 1.20 14.27 -6.63
CA SER A 344 2.49 13.59 -6.77
C SER A 344 3.56 14.52 -7.33
N VAL A 345 4.81 14.34 -6.91
CA VAL A 345 5.96 14.99 -7.54
C VAL A 345 6.05 14.60 -9.02
N ASP A 346 5.73 13.35 -9.36
CA ASP A 346 5.67 12.87 -10.74
C ASP A 346 4.73 13.72 -11.62
N GLU A 347 3.53 14.01 -11.12
CA GLU A 347 2.55 14.85 -11.84
C GLU A 347 3.05 16.30 -11.94
N ALA A 348 3.57 16.87 -10.85
CA ALA A 348 4.08 18.24 -10.85
C ALA A 348 5.23 18.45 -11.87
N LEU A 349 6.10 17.46 -12.03
CA LEU A 349 7.17 17.49 -13.04
C LEU A 349 6.63 17.32 -14.46
N HIS A 350 5.60 16.50 -14.63
CA HIS A 350 4.94 16.29 -15.93
C HIS A 350 4.22 17.55 -16.42
N THR A 351 3.46 18.23 -15.56
CA THR A 351 2.76 19.48 -15.92
C THR A 351 3.73 20.59 -16.33
N ARG A 352 4.84 20.77 -15.59
CA ARG A 352 5.89 21.77 -15.92
C ARG A 352 6.54 21.49 -17.28
N SER A 353 6.81 20.23 -17.60
CA SER A 353 7.40 19.88 -18.90
C SER A 353 6.46 20.19 -20.08
N GLN A 354 5.14 20.18 -19.87
CA GLN A 354 4.17 20.53 -20.91
C GLN A 354 4.05 22.05 -21.09
N SER A 355 4.13 22.84 -20.02
CA SER A 355 4.08 24.31 -20.11
C SER A 355 5.29 24.91 -20.83
N ASP A 356 6.43 24.24 -20.79
CA ASP A 356 7.69 24.72 -21.38
C ASP A 356 7.83 24.37 -22.88
N THR A 357 6.88 23.62 -23.46
CA THR A 357 6.89 23.29 -24.90
C THR A 357 6.11 24.38 -25.66
N PRO A 358 6.73 25.21 -26.52
CA PRO A 358 6.01 26.23 -27.28
C PRO A 358 4.98 25.54 -28.17
N THR A 359 3.71 25.97 -28.09
CA THR A 359 2.69 25.63 -29.08
C THR A 359 3.15 26.12 -30.44
N THR A 360 3.70 25.22 -31.26
CA THR A 360 3.85 25.43 -32.69
C THR A 360 2.45 25.44 -33.30
N GLU A 361 1.86 26.63 -33.43
CA GLU A 361 0.71 26.84 -34.30
C GLU A 361 1.07 26.29 -35.70
N PRO A 362 0.25 25.41 -36.29
CA PRO A 362 0.44 25.04 -37.69
C PRO A 362 0.26 26.30 -38.56
N PRO A 363 1.05 26.47 -39.63
CA PRO A 363 0.97 27.65 -40.48
C PRO A 363 -0.45 27.75 -41.05
N ARG A 364 -1.09 28.91 -40.83
CA ARG A 364 -2.35 29.27 -41.48
C ARG A 364 -2.14 29.13 -42.99
N SER A 365 -2.86 28.21 -43.63
CA SER A 365 -2.89 28.14 -45.09
C SER A 365 -3.36 29.49 -45.60
N ALA A 366 -2.48 30.22 -46.27
CA ALA A 366 -2.88 31.35 -47.08
C ALA A 366 -3.86 30.81 -48.14
N LYS A 367 -5.13 31.19 -48.03
CA LYS A 367 -6.02 31.19 -49.18
C LYS A 367 -5.45 32.25 -50.13
N GLY A 368 -4.80 31.78 -51.20
CA GLY A 368 -4.52 32.57 -52.40
C GLY A 368 -5.63 32.30 -53.40
N ASP A 369 -6.06 33.38 -54.05
CA ASP A 369 -7.19 33.52 -54.97
C ASP A 369 -7.10 32.68 -56.25
#